data_AF-A0A5N4E3G3-F1
#
_entry.id   AF-A0A5N4E3G3-F1
#
_cell.length_a   1.000
_cell.length_b   1.000
_cell.length_c   1.000
_cell.angle_alpha   90.00
_cell.angle_beta   90.00
_cell.angle_gamma   90.00
#
_symmetry.space_group_name_H-M   'P 1'
#
loop_
_entity.id
_entity.type
_entity.pdbx_description
1 polymer ?
#
loop_
_entity_poly.entity_id
_entity_poly.type
_entity_poly.pdbx_seq_one_letter_code
_entity_poly.pdbx_strand_id
1 'polypeptide(L)'
;MRFAKKHNKGLKKMQANNAKATSARAEAIKALVKAKEVKPKIPKGNSHKLSRLAYTAHPKLGKYAHAHITKGLRLCQPKAKAKAQTKAAASAAAQAQAPKGAQAPTKAPE
;
A
#
# COMPACT_ATOMS: atom_id res chain seq x y z
N MET A 1 19.97 35.19 50.43
CA MET A 1 19.11 33.97 50.51
C MET A 1 19.82 32.74 51.13
N ARG A 2 20.72 32.87 52.11
CA ARG A 2 21.42 31.68 52.68
C ARG A 2 20.58 30.91 53.70
N PHE A 3 19.74 31.60 54.46
CA PHE A 3 18.93 31.01 55.53
C PHE A 3 17.88 30.01 55.02
N ALA A 4 17.13 30.32 53.95
CA ALA A 4 16.14 29.39 53.39
C ALA A 4 16.77 28.06 52.93
N LYS A 5 17.91 28.14 52.23
CA LYS A 5 18.64 26.95 51.75
C LYS A 5 19.20 26.10 52.91
N LYS A 6 19.53 26.73 54.04
CA LYS A 6 20.01 26.06 55.27
C LYS A 6 18.87 25.41 56.07
N HIS A 7 17.66 25.96 56.03
CA HIS A 7 16.51 25.50 56.82
C HIS A 7 15.46 24.73 56.00
N ASN A 8 15.88 23.93 55.02
CA ASN A 8 15.00 23.03 54.25
C ASN A 8 14.53 21.84 55.09
N LYS A 9 13.77 22.11 56.14
CA LYS A 9 13.08 21.09 56.95
C LYS A 9 11.86 20.59 56.19
N GLY A 10 11.46 19.34 56.43
CA GLY A 10 10.26 18.76 55.81
C GLY A 10 10.51 17.88 54.57
N LEU A 11 11.76 17.49 54.30
CA LEU A 11 12.11 16.58 53.20
C LEU A 11 11.24 15.30 53.16
N LYS A 12 11.00 14.67 54.31
CA LYS A 12 10.15 13.47 54.39
C LYS A 12 8.71 13.73 53.92
N LYS A 13 8.12 14.89 54.26
CA LYS A 13 6.78 15.29 53.81
C LYS A 13 6.76 15.54 52.29
N MET A 14 7.81 16.19 51.79
CA MET A 14 7.97 16.44 50.35
C MET A 14 8.12 15.14 49.56
N GLN A 15 8.93 14.19 50.05
CA GLN A 15 9.13 12.90 49.39
C GLN A 15 7.83 12.09 49.34
N ALA A 16 7.07 12.06 50.43
CA ALA A 16 5.77 11.39 50.46
C ALA A 16 4.76 12.02 49.49
N ASN A 17 4.73 13.36 49.39
CA ASN A 17 3.87 14.06 48.43
C ASN A 17 4.29 13.77 46.97
N ASN A 18 5.59 13.79 46.68
CA ASN A 18 6.12 13.49 45.35
C ASN A 18 5.83 12.03 44.94
N ALA A 19 5.90 11.08 45.89
CA ALA A 19 5.53 9.69 45.65
C ALA A 19 4.03 9.57 45.29
N LYS A 20 3.15 10.23 46.05
CA LYS A 20 1.70 10.27 45.76
C LYS A 20 1.40 10.92 44.41
N ALA A 21 2.10 12.00 44.06
CA ALA A 21 1.94 12.66 42.77
C ALA A 21 2.38 11.75 41.61
N THR A 22 3.46 10.99 41.80
CA THR A 22 3.98 10.04 40.81
C THR A 22 3.01 8.87 40.61
N SER A 23 2.47 8.30 41.70
CA SER A 23 1.49 7.22 41.60
C SER A 23 0.20 7.67 40.92
N ALA A 24 -0.32 8.85 41.28
CA ALA A 24 -1.50 9.43 40.62
C ALA A 24 -1.28 9.65 39.11
N ARG A 25 -0.09 10.14 38.72
CA ARG A 25 0.27 10.28 37.29
C ARG A 25 0.33 8.94 36.57
N ALA A 26 0.90 7.91 37.20
CA ALA A 26 0.96 6.57 36.61
C ALA A 26 -0.44 5.98 36.38
N GLU A 27 -1.36 6.15 37.34
CA GLU A 27 -2.75 5.71 37.20
C GLU A 27 -3.49 6.48 36.11
N ALA A 28 -3.30 7.80 36.02
CA ALA A 28 -3.89 8.61 34.96
C ALA A 28 -3.40 8.20 33.55
N ILE A 29 -2.10 7.91 33.40
CA ILE A 29 -1.56 7.41 32.12
C ILE A 29 -2.15 6.04 31.78
N LYS A 30 -2.22 5.13 32.76
CA LYS A 30 -2.83 3.81 32.56
C LYS A 30 -4.31 3.92 32.14
N ALA A 31 -5.06 4.83 32.75
CA ALA A 31 -6.45 5.10 32.38
C ALA A 31 -6.56 5.69 30.96
N LEU A 32 -5.68 6.62 30.59
CA LEU A 32 -5.66 7.22 29.25
C LEU A 32 -5.32 6.19 28.16
N VAL A 33 -4.37 5.29 28.41
CA VAL A 33 -4.03 4.22 27.47
C VAL A 33 -5.22 3.28 27.27
N LYS A 34 -5.87 2.85 28.36
CA LYS A 34 -7.10 2.04 28.29
C LYS A 34 -8.23 2.74 27.55
N ALA A 35 -8.45 4.03 27.79
CA ALA A 35 -9.49 4.80 27.11
C ALA A 35 -9.23 4.91 25.59
N LYS A 36 -7.97 5.03 25.17
CA LYS A 36 -7.58 5.02 23.75
C LYS A 36 -7.79 3.66 23.08
N GLU A 37 -7.61 2.56 23.83
CA GLU A 37 -7.88 1.20 23.37
C GLU A 37 -9.39 0.96 23.16
N VAL A 38 -10.24 1.47 24.05
CA VAL A 38 -11.69 1.27 24.01
C VAL A 38 -12.37 2.00 22.84
N LYS A 39 -11.79 3.12 22.36
CA LYS A 39 -12.34 3.79 21.16
C LYS A 39 -11.31 4.67 20.48
N PRO A 40 -10.58 4.16 19.48
CA PRO A 40 -9.94 5.04 18.53
C PRO A 40 -11.07 5.72 17.75
N LYS A 41 -11.34 7.00 18.04
CA LYS A 41 -12.17 7.87 17.20
C LYS A 41 -11.38 8.11 15.91
N ILE A 42 -11.30 7.09 15.06
CA ILE A 42 -10.69 7.20 13.74
C ILE A 42 -11.68 8.01 12.92
N PRO A 43 -11.40 9.28 12.59
CA PRO A 43 -12.22 9.96 11.60
C PRO A 43 -12.16 9.10 10.34
N LYS A 44 -13.30 8.86 9.69
CA LYS A 44 -13.35 8.20 8.37
C LYS A 44 -12.51 9.05 7.42
N GLY A 45 -11.24 8.69 7.30
CA GLY A 45 -10.24 9.42 6.55
C GLY A 45 -10.42 9.19 5.06
N ASN A 46 -9.90 10.15 4.31
CA ASN A 46 -9.71 10.15 2.86
C ASN A 46 -9.57 8.76 2.21
N SER A 47 -10.03 8.64 0.97
CA SER A 47 -9.98 7.36 0.26
C SER A 47 -8.56 6.81 0.27
N HIS A 48 -8.42 5.55 0.72
CA HIS A 48 -7.14 4.84 0.83
C HIS A 48 -6.29 4.92 -0.46
N LYS A 49 -6.94 5.11 -1.61
CA LYS A 49 -6.30 5.31 -2.92
C LYS A 49 -5.43 6.58 -2.98
N LEU A 50 -5.92 7.73 -2.51
CA LEU A 50 -5.18 8.99 -2.56
C LEU A 50 -3.96 8.95 -1.63
N SER A 51 -4.15 8.43 -0.41
CA SER A 51 -3.06 8.23 0.55
C SER A 51 -1.98 7.29 0.02
N ARG A 52 -2.37 6.24 -0.72
CA ARG A 52 -1.42 5.34 -1.39
C ARG A 52 -0.63 6.03 -2.49
N LEU A 53 -1.27 6.87 -3.30
CA LEU A 53 -0.58 7.63 -4.35
C LEU A 53 0.41 8.62 -3.76
N ALA A 54 0.01 9.36 -2.72
CA ALA A 54 0.89 10.29 -2.00
C ALA A 54 2.10 9.58 -1.38
N TYR A 55 1.88 8.41 -0.75
CA TYR A 55 2.97 7.60 -0.19
C TYR A 55 3.93 7.09 -1.27
N THR A 56 3.40 6.66 -2.41
CA THR A 56 4.22 6.17 -3.53
C THR A 56 5.06 7.31 -4.10
N ALA A 57 4.45 8.47 -4.39
CA ALA A 57 5.15 9.64 -4.90
C ALA A 57 6.19 10.26 -3.93
N HIS A 58 6.18 9.85 -2.66
CA HIS A 58 7.07 10.42 -1.65
C HIS A 58 8.51 9.90 -1.81
N PRO A 59 9.52 10.79 -1.99
CA PRO A 59 10.87 10.39 -2.40
C PRO A 59 11.64 9.54 -1.37
N LYS A 60 11.35 9.68 -0.06
CA LYS A 60 11.96 8.84 0.99
C LYS A 60 11.17 7.56 1.29
N LEU A 61 9.85 7.67 1.43
CA LEU A 61 8.98 6.59 1.88
C LEU A 61 8.60 5.63 0.73
N GLY A 62 8.42 6.14 -0.48
CA GLY A 62 7.98 5.39 -1.65
C GLY A 62 9.07 4.61 -2.39
N LYS A 63 10.34 4.65 -1.95
CA LYS A 63 11.48 4.03 -2.65
C LYS A 63 11.26 2.54 -2.92
N TYR A 64 10.85 1.80 -1.90
CA TYR A 64 10.60 0.36 -2.02
C TYR A 64 9.35 0.05 -2.85
N ALA A 65 8.29 0.84 -2.70
CA ALA A 65 7.08 0.70 -3.50
C ALA A 65 7.38 0.89 -5.00
N HIS A 66 8.14 1.93 -5.34
CA HIS A 66 8.60 2.18 -6.71
C HIS A 66 9.50 1.05 -7.23
N ALA A 67 10.45 0.57 -6.44
CA ALA A 67 11.31 -0.55 -6.83
C ALA A 67 10.51 -1.82 -7.11
N HIS A 68 9.48 -2.11 -6.30
CA HIS A 68 8.61 -3.26 -6.54
C HIS A 68 7.74 -3.09 -7.80
N ILE A 69 7.12 -1.93 -7.98
CA ILE A 69 6.30 -1.64 -9.17
C ILE A 69 7.14 -1.76 -10.44
N THR A 70 8.33 -1.14 -10.46
CA THR A 70 9.25 -1.21 -11.61
C THR A 70 9.76 -2.62 -11.87
N LYS A 71 10.05 -3.40 -10.82
CA LYS A 71 10.37 -4.84 -10.96
C LYS A 71 9.22 -5.61 -11.58
N GLY A 72 7.99 -5.47 -11.08
CA GLY A 72 6.82 -6.15 -11.65
C GLY A 72 6.53 -5.76 -13.10
N LEU A 73 6.76 -4.51 -13.48
CA LEU A 73 6.61 -4.05 -14.86
C LEU A 73 7.69 -4.61 -15.79
N ARG A 74 8.93 -4.77 -15.31
CA ARG A 74 10.03 -5.35 -16.08
C ARG A 74 9.97 -6.87 -16.13
N LEU A 75 9.58 -7.50 -15.03
CA LEU A 75 9.44 -8.94 -14.87
C LEU A 75 8.06 -9.36 -15.38
N CYS A 76 7.83 -9.21 -16.69
CA CYS A 76 6.71 -9.88 -17.35
C CYS A 76 7.00 -11.39 -17.27
N GLN A 77 6.55 -12.06 -16.21
CA GLN A 77 6.68 -13.51 -16.10
C GLN A 77 5.61 -14.16 -16.97
N PRO A 78 5.96 -14.76 -18.11
CA PRO A 78 5.05 -15.68 -18.76
C PRO A 78 4.83 -16.86 -17.81
N LYS A 79 3.60 -17.03 -17.35
CA LYS A 79 3.17 -18.26 -16.69
C LYS A 79 3.39 -19.40 -17.69
N ALA A 80 4.45 -20.18 -17.51
CA ALA A 80 4.82 -21.26 -18.42
C ALA A 80 3.63 -22.21 -18.64
N LYS A 81 3.00 -22.15 -19.82
CA LYS A 81 2.14 -23.21 -20.32
C LYS A 81 3.02 -24.18 -21.10
N ALA A 82 3.59 -25.16 -20.40
CA ALA A 82 4.24 -26.29 -21.04
C ALA A 82 3.23 -27.45 -21.17
N LYS A 83 2.65 -27.59 -22.36
CA LYS A 83 2.42 -28.92 -22.94
C LYS A 83 2.45 -28.78 -24.46
N ALA A 84 3.62 -29.08 -25.03
CA ALA A 84 3.79 -29.32 -26.44
C ALA A 84 3.10 -30.64 -26.81
N GLN A 85 2.29 -30.61 -27.87
CA GLN A 85 2.21 -31.76 -28.76
C GLN A 85 2.45 -31.24 -30.18
N THR A 86 3.74 -31.19 -30.50
CA THR A 86 4.24 -31.22 -31.87
C THR A 86 3.63 -32.40 -32.62
N LYS A 87 2.87 -32.11 -33.67
CA LYS A 87 2.87 -32.96 -34.87
C LYS A 87 2.98 -32.05 -36.08
N ALA A 88 4.19 -32.02 -36.64
CA ALA A 88 4.46 -31.45 -37.94
C ALA A 88 3.65 -32.20 -39.00
N ALA A 89 2.92 -31.46 -39.81
CA ALA A 89 2.59 -31.85 -41.17
C ALA A 89 2.74 -30.58 -42.00
N ALA A 90 3.89 -30.48 -42.66
CA ALA A 90 4.11 -29.53 -43.72
C ALA A 90 3.17 -29.87 -44.87
N SER A 91 2.29 -28.93 -45.23
CA SER A 91 1.76 -28.83 -46.58
C SER A 91 1.62 -27.35 -46.91
N ALA A 92 2.66 -26.85 -47.56
CA ALA A 92 2.65 -25.60 -48.27
C ALA A 92 1.52 -25.61 -49.32
N ALA A 93 0.70 -24.56 -49.34
CA ALA A 93 0.39 -23.80 -50.57
C ALA A 93 -0.65 -22.72 -50.27
N ALA A 94 -0.19 -21.48 -50.45
CA ALA A 94 -0.92 -20.38 -51.09
C ALA A 94 -2.28 -19.97 -50.49
N GLN A 95 -2.20 -18.93 -49.67
CA GLN A 95 -3.21 -17.89 -49.61
C GLN A 95 -3.59 -17.41 -51.02
N ALA A 96 -4.88 -17.31 -51.31
CA ALA A 96 -5.39 -16.48 -52.40
C ALA A 96 -6.72 -15.86 -51.96
N GLN A 97 -6.61 -14.78 -51.17
CA GLN A 97 -7.68 -13.81 -51.03
C GLN A 97 -7.95 -13.18 -52.41
N ALA A 98 -9.23 -13.14 -52.79
CA ALA A 98 -9.72 -12.51 -54.01
C ALA A 98 -9.45 -10.99 -54.02
N PRO A 99 -9.29 -10.37 -55.21
CA PRO A 99 -9.64 -8.98 -55.42
C PRO A 99 -10.87 -8.83 -56.32
N LYS A 100 -11.74 -7.90 -55.90
CA LYS A 100 -12.89 -7.34 -56.62
C LYS A 100 -12.48 -6.79 -58.01
N GLY A 101 -13.36 -6.98 -58.99
CA GLY A 101 -13.33 -6.24 -60.26
C GLY A 101 -14.58 -6.53 -61.09
N ALA A 102 -15.29 -5.48 -61.50
CA ALA A 102 -16.61 -5.51 -62.12
C ALA A 102 -16.59 -5.89 -63.61
N GLN A 103 -17.62 -6.61 -64.08
CA GLN A 103 -18.38 -6.33 -65.32
C GLN A 103 -19.45 -7.42 -65.55
N ALA A 104 -20.72 -7.02 -65.55
CA ALA A 104 -21.80 -7.69 -66.29
C ALA A 104 -21.57 -7.41 -67.81
N PRO A 105 -22.17 -8.14 -68.79
CA PRO A 105 -23.54 -8.65 -68.76
C PRO A 105 -23.84 -9.98 -69.53
N THR A 106 -25.13 -10.36 -69.49
CA THR A 106 -25.91 -11.06 -70.54
C THR A 106 -25.58 -12.51 -70.95
N LYS A 107 -26.45 -13.48 -70.61
CA LYS A 107 -27.58 -14.01 -71.42
C LYS A 107 -28.00 -15.44 -70.95
N ALA A 108 -29.30 -15.69 -70.87
CA ALA A 108 -29.97 -17.01 -70.91
C ALA A 108 -29.89 -17.58 -72.37
N PRO A 109 -30.35 -18.81 -72.74
CA PRO A 109 -31.42 -19.69 -72.22
C PRO A 109 -30.92 -21.14 -71.99
N GLU A 110 -31.65 -22.20 -71.61
CA GLU A 110 -33.08 -22.60 -71.59
C GLU A 110 -33.45 -23.20 -70.22
#